data_AF-A0A846Q4K3-F1
#
_entry.id   AF-A0A846Q4K3-F1
#
_cell.length_a   1.000
_cell.length_b   1.000
_cell.length_c   1.000
_cell.angle_alpha   90.00
_cell.angle_beta   90.00
_cell.angle_gamma   90.00
#
_symmetry.space_group_name_H-M   'P 1'
#
loop_
_entity.id
_entity.type
_entity.pdbx_description
1 polymer ?
#
loop_
_entity_poly.entity_id
_entity_poly.type
_entity_poly.pdbx_seq_one_letter_code
_entity_poly.pdbx_strand_id
1 'polypeptide(L)' 'NKEERGRPNIVFKVAGESPVATNITTSFNRMGIGTNNTVTYTVAQEVTLIIAAMKGMAYALKMGIPISQVYETNMGGR' A
#
# COMPACT_ATOMS: atom_id res chain seq x y z
N ASN A 1 -20.80 11.50 3.22
CA ASN A 1 -19.64 12.13 2.56
C ASN A 1 -18.59 11.05 2.24
N LYS A 2 -18.53 10.51 1.01
CA LYS A 2 -17.52 9.47 0.66
C LYS A 2 -16.11 10.06 0.54
N GLU A 3 -16.02 11.36 0.23
CA GLU A 3 -14.77 12.10 0.07
C GLU A 3 -13.96 12.18 1.38
N GLU A 4 -14.63 12.31 2.54
CA GLU A 4 -13.95 12.38 3.83
C GLU A 4 -13.39 11.04 4.34
N ARG A 5 -13.74 9.90 3.70
CA ARG A 5 -13.31 8.55 4.13
C ARG A 5 -12.11 8.01 3.35
N GLY A 6 -11.86 8.49 2.14
CA GLY A 6 -10.66 8.18 1.36
C GLY A 6 -9.55 9.21 1.58
N ARG A 7 -8.31 8.89 1.17
CA ARG A 7 -7.17 9.84 1.15
C ARG A 7 -6.51 9.79 -0.23
N PRO A 8 -7.21 10.23 -1.29
CA PRO A 8 -6.78 10.02 -2.67
C PRO A 8 -5.53 10.83 -3.07
N ASN A 9 -5.16 11.84 -2.29
CA ASN A 9 -4.10 12.79 -2.59
C ASN A 9 -2.82 12.61 -1.73
N ILE A 10 -2.75 11.56 -0.90
CA ILE A 10 -1.59 11.29 -0.04
C ILE A 10 -1.22 9.81 -0.15
N VAL A 11 0.08 9.55 -0.21
CA VAL A 11 0.65 8.21 -0.03
C VAL A 11 1.74 8.25 1.04
N PHE A 12 1.83 7.21 1.86
CA PHE A 12 2.98 7.04 2.76
C PHE A 12 4.05 6.19 2.10
N LYS A 13 5.30 6.64 2.21
CA LYS A 13 6.45 5.91 1.71
C LYS A 13 6.87 4.86 2.76
N VAL A 14 6.83 3.59 2.38
CA VAL A 14 7.09 2.45 3.28
C VAL A 14 8.32 1.70 2.78
N ALA A 15 9.31 1.51 3.64
CA ALA A 15 10.52 0.74 3.32
C ALA A 15 10.22 -0.77 3.34
N GLY A 16 10.37 -1.42 2.19
CA GLY A 16 10.03 -2.82 1.94
C GLY A 16 11.07 -3.84 2.40
N GLU A 17 12.23 -3.39 2.89
CA GLU A 17 13.29 -4.26 3.43
C GLU A 17 12.93 -4.90 4.78
N SER A 18 11.94 -4.35 5.48
CA SER A 18 11.57 -4.79 6.82
C SER A 18 10.43 -5.81 6.80
N PRO A 19 10.47 -6.87 7.63
CA PRO A 19 9.35 -7.81 7.76
C PRO A 19 8.02 -7.14 8.14
N VAL A 20 8.07 -6.02 8.88
CA VAL A 20 6.87 -5.28 9.32
C VAL A 20 6.22 -4.47 8.20
N ALA A 21 6.91 -4.26 7.08
CA ALA A 21 6.44 -3.44 5.96
C ALA A 21 5.07 -3.91 5.45
N THR A 22 4.87 -5.23 5.32
CA THR A 22 3.59 -5.82 4.91
C THR A 22 2.43 -5.41 5.84
N ASN A 23 2.64 -5.43 7.15
CA ASN A 23 1.62 -5.04 8.13
C ASN A 23 1.29 -3.55 8.04
N ILE A 24 2.31 -2.70 7.88
CA ILE A 24 2.14 -1.26 7.72
C ILE A 24 1.38 -0.96 6.42
N THR A 25 1.81 -1.57 5.31
CA THR A 25 1.20 -1.43 3.99
C THR A 25 -0.28 -1.87 4.01
N THR A 26 -0.59 -3.02 4.60
CA THR A 26 -1.98 -3.48 4.75
C THR A 26 -2.80 -2.51 5.62
N SER A 27 -2.23 -1.99 6.71
CA SER A 27 -2.94 -1.11 7.65
C SER A 27 -3.31 0.23 7.00
N PHE A 28 -2.38 0.87 6.29
CA PHE A 28 -2.68 2.12 5.57
C PHE A 28 -3.73 1.92 4.48
N ASN A 29 -3.57 0.87 3.66
CA ASN A 29 -4.52 0.60 2.59
C ASN A 29 -5.92 0.23 3.11
N ARG A 30 -6.02 -0.40 4.30
CA ARG A 30 -7.30 -0.64 5.00
C ARG A 30 -8.00 0.65 5.43
N MET A 31 -7.23 1.71 5.69
CA MET A 31 -7.74 3.05 6.05
C MET A 31 -8.04 3.92 4.82
N GLY A 32 -7.91 3.39 3.60
CA GLY A 32 -8.06 4.16 2.37
C GLY A 32 -6.91 5.16 2.13
N ILE A 33 -5.73 4.89 2.69
CA ILE A 33 -4.49 5.66 2.46
C ILE A 33 -3.55 4.81 1.62
N GLY A 34 -3.11 5.36 0.50
CA GLY A 34 -2.22 4.68 -0.42
C GLY A 34 -0.80 4.57 0.12
N THR A 35 -0.01 3.68 -0.46
CA THR A 35 1.39 3.48 -0.09
C THR A 35 2.28 3.54 -1.31
N ASN A 36 3.45 4.17 -1.15
CA ASN A 36 4.58 4.02 -2.05
C ASN A 36 5.58 3.08 -1.36
N ASN A 37 5.49 1.79 -1.65
CA ASN A 37 6.46 0.83 -1.16
C ASN A 37 7.77 1.02 -1.93
N THR A 38 8.88 1.11 -1.20
CA THR A 38 10.20 1.45 -1.74
C THR A 38 11.26 0.58 -1.08
N VAL A 39 12.53 0.78 -1.44
CA VAL A 39 13.65 -0.05 -0.95
C VAL A 39 13.39 -1.56 -1.15
N THR A 40 12.76 -1.88 -2.27
CA THR A 40 12.64 -3.23 -2.80
C THR A 40 13.70 -3.44 -3.87
N TYR A 41 14.31 -4.61 -3.89
CA TYR A 41 15.38 -4.96 -4.84
C TYR A 41 15.08 -6.23 -5.62
N THR A 42 14.06 -6.99 -5.19
CA THR A 42 13.66 -8.24 -5.82
C THR A 42 12.19 -8.21 -6.19
N VAL A 43 11.85 -8.89 -7.28
CA VAL A 43 10.45 -9.11 -7.70
C VAL A 43 9.64 -9.74 -6.57
N ALA A 44 10.24 -10.64 -5.78
CA ALA A 44 9.57 -11.28 -4.65
C ALA A 44 9.13 -10.26 -3.57
N GLN A 45 9.98 -9.28 -3.25
CA GLN A 45 9.62 -8.21 -2.31
C GLN A 45 8.47 -7.35 -2.86
N GLU A 46 8.56 -6.95 -4.12
CA GLU A 46 7.51 -6.16 -4.80
C GLU A 46 6.16 -6.90 -4.79
N VAL A 47 6.14 -8.17 -5.20
CA VAL A 47 4.92 -8.99 -5.22
C VAL A 47 4.35 -9.15 -3.81
N THR A 48 5.20 -9.38 -2.82
CA THR A 48 4.77 -9.54 -1.42
C THR A 48 4.06 -8.28 -0.91
N LEU A 49 4.61 -7.10 -1.20
CA LEU A 49 4.05 -5.82 -0.77
C LEU A 49 2.81 -5.40 -1.57
N ILE A 50 2.76 -5.72 -2.87
CA ILE A 50 1.55 -5.57 -3.70
C ILE A 50 0.40 -6.40 -3.12
N ILE A 51 0.64 -7.67 -2.78
CA ILE A 51 -0.37 -8.53 -2.15
C ILE A 51 -0.82 -7.94 -0.80
N ALA A 52 0.10 -7.39 0.00
CA ALA A 52 -0.24 -6.72 1.26
C ALA A 52 -1.11 -5.47 1.05
N ALA A 53 -0.83 -4.66 0.03
CA ALA A 53 -1.64 -3.51 -0.34
C ALA A 53 -3.05 -3.94 -0.80
N MET A 54 -3.14 -4.95 -1.67
CA MET A 54 -4.41 -5.51 -2.14
C MET A 54 -5.26 -6.06 -1.00
N LYS A 55 -4.66 -6.73 -0.01
CA LYS A 55 -5.38 -7.18 1.20
C LYS A 55 -6.00 -6.00 1.95
N GLY A 56 -5.24 -4.93 2.19
CA GLY A 56 -5.74 -3.72 2.84
C GLY A 56 -6.88 -3.08 2.05
N MET A 57 -6.68 -2.90 0.74
CA MET A 57 -7.69 -2.36 -0.17
C MET A 57 -8.99 -3.18 -0.16
N ALA A 58 -8.90 -4.51 -0.12
CA ALA A 58 -10.08 -5.36 -0.02
C ALA A 58 -10.89 -5.12 1.27
N TYR A 59 -10.21 -4.89 2.41
CA TYR A 59 -10.90 -4.50 3.65
C TYR A 59 -11.54 -3.11 3.55
N ALA A 60 -10.84 -2.14 2.95
CA ALA A 60 -11.38 -0.79 2.74
C ALA A 60 -12.67 -0.83 1.89
N LEU A 61 -12.65 -1.57 0.78
CA LEU A 61 -13.82 -1.76 -0.09
C LEU A 61 -15.01 -2.37 0.67
N LYS A 62 -14.78 -3.40 1.49
CA LYS A 62 -15.82 -4.01 2.34
C LYS A 62 -16.44 -3.02 3.33
N MET A 63 -15.69 -2.00 3.76
CA MET A 63 -16.17 -0.94 4.67
C MET A 63 -16.78 0.27 3.95
N GLY A 64 -16.89 0.21 2.61
CA GLY A 64 -17.34 1.33 1.78
C GLY A 64 -16.37 2.50 1.73
N ILE A 65 -15.09 2.26 2.03
CA ILE A 65 -14.01 3.25 1.94
C ILE A 65 -13.43 3.20 0.52
N PRO A 66 -13.37 4.33 -0.21
CA PRO A 66 -12.70 4.39 -1.50
C PRO A 66 -11.22 4.01 -1.39
N ILE A 67 -10.74 3.16 -2.29
CA ILE A 67 -9.31 2.84 -2.42
C ILE A 67 -8.58 3.99 -3.12
N SER A 68 -7.30 4.12 -2.83
CA SER A 68 -6.42 5.16 -3.38
C SER A 68 -5.28 4.54 -4.19
N GLN A 69 -4.55 5.38 -4.91
CA GLN A 69 -3.39 4.94 -5.68
C GLN A 69 -2.30 4.34 -4.79
N VAL A 70 -1.64 3.29 -5.27
CA VAL A 70 -0.46 2.69 -4.67
C VAL A 70 0.68 2.67 -5.68
N TYR A 71 1.91 2.73 -5.20
CA TYR A 71 3.12 2.63 -6.01
C TYR A 71 4.04 1.56 -5.42
N GLU A 72 4.67 0.80 -6.31
CA GLU A 72 5.70 -0.17 -5.95
C GLU A 72 6.98 0.21 -6.71
N THR A 73 7.98 0.71 -5.97
CA THR A 73 9.18 1.32 -6.54
C THR A 73 10.40 0.47 -6.21
N ASN A 74 10.82 -0.33 -7.18
CA ASN A 74 12.09 -1.06 -7.14
C ASN A 74 13.28 -0.09 -7.21
N MET A 75 14.27 -0.30 -6.34
CA MET A 75 15.48 0.53 -6.22
C MET A 75 16.73 -0.09 -6.88
N GLY A 76 16.64 -1.34 -7.33
CA GLY A 76 17.71 -2.03 -8.06
C GLY A 76 17.79 -1.68 -9.54
N GLY A 77 16.80 -0.97 -10.07
CA GLY A 77 16.64 -0.80 -11.52
C GLY A 77 16.01 -2.04 -12.14
N ARG A 78 15.20 -1.86 -13.18
CA ARG A 78 14.56 -2.95 -13.93
C ARG A 78 15.29 -3.18 -15.25
#